data_AF-A0AAD9JP62-F1
#
_entry.id   AF-A0AAD9JP62-F1
#
_cell.length_a   1.000
_cell.length_b   1.000
_cell.length_c   1.000
_cell.angle_alpha   90.00
_cell.angle_beta   90.00
_cell.angle_gamma   90.00
#
_symmetry.space_group_name_H-M   'P 1'
#
loop_
_entity.id
_entity.type
_entity.pdbx_description
1 polymer ?
#
loop_
_entity_poly.entity_id
_entity_poly.type
_entity_poly.pdbx_seq_one_letter_code
_entity_poly.pdbx_strand_id
1 'polypeptide(L)'
;MKITDELKDFIDSKIEEGISTYRERELRKTNIIIHNLPEADKASPRKQEDEQNIMIMTRKIKVPDVDIKSIIRLGEKKQEPRPTKVELSTVSQKRAMLQNY
;
A
#
# COMPACT_ATOMS: atom_id res chain seq x y z
N MET A 1 30.28 -7.80 35.70
CA MET A 1 29.99 -6.62 34.87
C MET A 1 29.60 -7.01 33.42
N LYS A 2 28.86 -8.11 33.21
CA LYS A 2 28.41 -8.58 31.88
C LYS A 2 26.89 -8.49 31.69
N ILE A 3 26.14 -8.69 32.79
CA ILE A 3 24.68 -8.64 32.84
C ILE A 3 24.13 -7.27 32.42
N THR A 4 24.86 -6.19 32.71
CA THR A 4 24.46 -4.82 32.37
C THR A 4 24.55 -4.52 30.88
N ASP A 5 25.51 -5.13 30.18
CA ASP A 5 25.72 -4.90 28.76
C ASP A 5 24.71 -5.73 27.94
N GLU A 6 24.49 -6.99 28.31
CA GLU A 6 23.46 -7.84 27.70
C GLU A 6 22.05 -7.26 27.86
N LEU A 7 21.74 -6.67 29.02
CA LEU A 7 20.46 -6.01 29.25
C LEU A 7 20.31 -4.75 28.40
N LYS A 8 21.41 -4.01 28.20
CA LYS A 8 21.41 -2.79 27.37
C LYS A 8 21.20 -3.14 25.90
N ASP A 9 21.91 -4.14 25.38
CA ASP A 9 21.75 -4.63 24.00
C ASP A 9 20.31 -5.11 23.74
N PHE A 10 19.70 -5.78 24.72
CA PHE A 10 18.30 -6.20 24.63
C PHE A 10 17.33 -5.00 24.56
N ILE A 11 17.54 -3.98 25.40
CA ILE A 11 16.71 -2.76 25.39
C ILE A 11 16.87 -2.01 24.06
N ASP A 12 18.09 -1.84 23.59
CA ASP A 12 18.39 -1.14 22.34
C ASP A 12 17.74 -1.86 21.14
N SER A 13 17.83 -3.20 21.10
CA SER A 13 17.14 -4.00 20.08
C SER A 13 15.61 -3.81 20.11
N LYS A 14 14.99 -3.75 21.30
CA LYS A 14 13.54 -3.51 21.41
C LYS A 14 13.12 -2.10 21.02
N ILE A 15 13.96 -1.10 21.29
CA ILE A 15 13.74 0.27 20.83
C ILE A 15 13.81 0.31 19.30
N GLU A 16 14.82 -0.33 18.69
CA GLU A 16 14.96 -0.39 17.23
C GLU A 16 13.78 -1.10 16.56
N GLU A 17 13.33 -2.25 17.08
CA GLU A 17 12.14 -2.95 16.62
C GLU A 17 10.90 -2.02 16.67
N GLY A 18 10.76 -1.25 17.75
CA GLY A 18 9.67 -0.28 17.92
C GLY A 18 9.71 0.85 16.89
N ILE A 19 10.90 1.44 16.67
CA ILE A 19 11.12 2.50 15.67
C ILE A 19 10.85 1.97 14.26
N SER A 20 11.35 0.77 13.93
CA SER A 20 11.13 0.13 12.63
C SER A 20 9.63 -0.09 12.38
N THR A 21 8.93 -0.69 13.35
CA THR A 21 7.49 -0.93 13.27
C THR A 21 6.70 0.37 13.09
N TYR A 22 7.08 1.43 13.81
CA TYR A 22 6.46 2.75 13.67
C TYR A 22 6.66 3.31 12.25
N ARG A 23 7.90 3.29 11.74
CA ARG A 23 8.20 3.76 10.38
C ARG A 23 7.44 2.98 9.31
N GLU A 24 7.36 1.66 9.44
CA GLU A 24 6.58 0.83 8.51
C GLU A 24 5.09 1.20 8.53
N ARG A 25 4.52 1.46 9.71
CA ARG A 25 3.13 1.90 9.83
C ARG A 25 2.92 3.25 9.17
N GLU A 26 3.81 4.21 9.39
CA GLU A 26 3.75 5.53 8.74
C GLU A 26 3.79 5.41 7.21
N LEU A 27 4.71 4.62 6.66
CA LEU A 27 4.83 4.38 5.22
C LEU A 27 3.60 3.69 4.60
N ARG A 28 2.82 2.96 5.40
CA ARG A 28 1.60 2.26 4.95
C ARG A 28 0.34 3.09 5.13
N LYS A 29 0.41 4.27 5.75
CA LYS A 29 -0.78 5.08 6.04
C LYS A 29 -1.55 5.48 4.79
N THR A 30 -0.88 5.71 3.67
CA THR A 30 -1.51 6.09 2.39
C THR A 30 -1.78 4.91 1.46
N ASN A 31 -1.37 3.70 1.84
CA ASN A 31 -1.54 2.52 1.00
C ASN A 31 -2.95 1.93 1.12
N ILE A 32 -3.51 1.52 -0.02
CA ILE A 32 -4.73 0.71 -0.11
C ILE A 32 -4.43 -0.58 -0.89
N ILE A 33 -5.15 -1.65 -0.56
CA ILE A 33 -5.11 -2.90 -1.31
C ILE A 33 -6.45 -3.04 -2.04
N ILE A 34 -6.39 -3.19 -3.35
CA ILE A 34 -7.55 -3.42 -4.20
C ILE A 34 -7.50 -4.86 -4.68
N HIS A 35 -8.54 -5.63 -4.36
CA HIS A 35 -8.71 -6.99 -4.84
C HIS A 35 -9.49 -7.02 -6.15
N ASN A 36 -9.27 -8.03 -6.97
CA ASN A 36 -10.02 -8.28 -8.21
C ASN A 36 -9.99 -7.12 -9.23
N LEU A 37 -8.95 -6.28 -9.20
CA LEU A 37 -8.70 -5.30 -10.27
C LEU A 37 -8.27 -6.07 -11.53
N PRO A 38 -8.91 -5.91 -12.69
CA PRO A 38 -8.53 -6.61 -13.93
C PRO A 38 -7.04 -6.44 -14.24
N GLU A 39 -6.33 -7.51 -14.60
CA GLU A 39 -4.92 -7.39 -15.01
C GLU A 39 -4.83 -6.79 -16.41
N ALA A 40 -3.88 -5.88 -16.59
CA ALA A 40 -3.57 -5.34 -17.91
C ALA A 40 -3.18 -6.45 -18.90
N ASP A 41 -3.63 -6.31 -20.14
CA ASP A 41 -3.28 -7.23 -21.21
C ASP A 41 -1.84 -6.99 -21.69
N LYS A 42 -1.20 -8.01 -22.28
CA LYS A 42 0.25 -7.98 -22.61
C LYS A 42 0.64 -6.87 -23.60
N ALA A 43 -0.31 -6.31 -24.34
CA ALA A 43 -0.06 -5.32 -25.39
C ALA A 43 0.00 -3.87 -24.86
N SER A 44 -0.47 -3.60 -23.64
CA SER A 44 -0.65 -2.26 -23.08
C SER A 44 0.44 -1.93 -22.03
N PRO A 45 0.83 -0.65 -21.87
CA PRO A 45 1.63 -0.22 -20.73
C PRO A 45 0.85 -0.47 -19.43
N ARG A 46 1.11 -1.61 -18.78
CA ARG A 46 0.43 -2.10 -17.58
C ARG A 46 0.10 -1.05 -16.53
N LYS A 47 1.02 -0.10 -16.29
CA LYS A 47 0.83 0.97 -15.31
C LYS A 47 -0.32 1.90 -15.70
N GLN A 48 -0.43 2.29 -16.96
CA GLN A 48 -1.48 3.18 -17.46
C GLN A 48 -2.86 2.53 -17.37
N GLU A 49 -2.95 1.25 -17.70
CA GLU A 49 -4.21 0.50 -17.60
C GLU A 49 -4.65 0.29 -16.15
N ASP A 50 -3.70 -0.03 -15.25
CA ASP A 50 -3.99 -0.09 -13.82
C ASP A 50 -4.45 1.27 -13.28
N GLU A 51 -3.80 2.38 -13.66
CA GLU A 51 -4.23 3.75 -13.32
C GLU A 51 -5.65 4.05 -13.81
N GLN A 52 -5.95 3.74 -15.08
CA GLN A 52 -7.29 3.94 -15.66
C GLN A 52 -8.35 3.12 -14.92
N ASN A 53 -8.08 1.85 -14.64
CA ASN A 53 -8.99 0.98 -13.90
C ASN A 53 -9.27 1.53 -12.49
N ILE A 54 -8.24 2.03 -11.81
CA ILE A 54 -8.40 2.69 -10.50
C ILE A 54 -9.23 3.96 -10.64
N MET A 55 -8.97 4.81 -11.63
CA MET A 55 -9.74 6.05 -11.84
C MET A 55 -11.21 5.78 -12.19
N ILE A 56 -11.50 4.72 -12.93
CA ILE A 56 -12.88 4.28 -13.20
C ILE A 56 -13.55 3.84 -11.89
N MET A 57 -12.85 3.04 -11.08
CA MET A 57 -13.35 2.60 -9.78
C MET A 57 -13.61 3.77 -8.84
N THR A 58 -12.67 4.72 -8.73
CA THR A 58 -12.78 5.88 -7.84
C THR A 58 -13.94 6.79 -8.22
N ARG A 59 -14.20 6.95 -9.53
CA ARG A 59 -15.41 7.65 -10.02
C ARG A 59 -16.71 6.95 -9.62
N LYS A 60 -16.76 5.61 -9.66
CA LYS A 60 -17.95 4.84 -9.25
C LYS A 60 -18.28 5.03 -7.77
N ILE A 61 -17.26 5.14 -6.93
CA ILE A 61 -17.40 5.43 -5.49
C ILE A 61 -17.43 6.94 -5.17
N LYS A 62 -17.62 7.80 -6.17
CA LYS A 62 -17.72 9.27 -6.02
C LYS A 62 -16.50 9.94 -5.36
N VAL A 63 -15.30 9.42 -5.60
CA VAL A 63 -14.02 10.00 -5.18
C VAL A 63 -13.15 10.33 -6.41
N PRO A 64 -13.47 11.35 -7.22
CA PRO A 64 -12.80 11.58 -8.50
C PRO A 64 -11.34 12.08 -8.38
N ASP A 65 -10.97 12.71 -7.26
CA ASP A 65 -9.69 13.42 -7.09
C ASP A 65 -8.64 12.60 -6.33
N VAL A 66 -8.31 11.43 -6.88
CA VAL A 66 -7.29 10.55 -6.32
C VAL A 66 -5.97 10.75 -7.07
N ASP A 67 -4.94 11.12 -6.32
CA ASP A 67 -3.57 11.21 -6.81
C ASP A 67 -2.79 9.97 -6.37
N ILE A 68 -2.23 9.26 -7.35
CA ILE A 68 -1.62 7.94 -7.20
C ILE A 68 -0.10 8.08 -7.34
N LYS A 69 0.63 7.76 -6.28
CA LYS A 69 2.10 7.78 -6.27
C LYS A 69 2.70 6.51 -6.87
N SER A 70 2.17 5.36 -6.47
CA SER A 70 2.69 4.07 -6.92
C SER A 70 1.59 3.01 -7.01
N ILE A 71 1.76 2.09 -7.96
CA ILE A 71 0.88 0.94 -8.17
C ILE A 71 1.77 -0.29 -8.30
N ILE A 72 1.54 -1.27 -7.44
CA ILE A 72 2.31 -2.52 -7.41
C ILE A 72 1.33 -3.68 -7.24
N ARG A 73 1.47 -4.69 -8.10
CA ARG A 73 0.70 -5.94 -7.99
C ARG A 73 1.45 -6.91 -7.10
N LEU A 74 0.76 -7.45 -6.10
CA LEU A 74 1.35 -8.29 -5.06
C LEU A 74 1.31 -9.77 -5.46
N GLY A 75 2.44 -10.45 -5.25
CA GLY A 75 2.56 -11.89 -5.50
C GLY A 75 2.74 -12.29 -6.98
N GLU A 76 2.71 -13.60 -7.19
CA GLU A 76 2.90 -14.25 -8.48
C GLU A 76 1.62 -14.26 -9.32
N LYS A 77 1.76 -14.18 -10.64
CA LYS A 77 0.61 -14.20 -11.55
C LYS A 77 -0.02 -15.59 -11.58
N LYS A 78 -1.31 -15.67 -11.29
CA LYS A 78 -2.13 -16.90 -11.31
C LYS A 78 -3.32 -16.72 -12.25
N GLN A 79 -4.28 -17.64 -12.20
CA GLN A 79 -5.55 -17.51 -12.95
C GLN A 79 -6.39 -16.33 -12.45
N GLU A 80 -6.33 -16.02 -11.16
CA GLU A 80 -7.05 -14.89 -10.56
C GLU A 80 -6.25 -13.59 -10.62
N PRO A 81 -6.92 -12.42 -10.74
CA PRO A 81 -6.24 -11.14 -10.72
C PRO A 81 -5.52 -10.91 -9.38
N ARG A 82 -4.24 -10.54 -9.45
CA ARG A 82 -3.45 -10.25 -8.25
C ARG A 82 -3.97 -9.02 -7.50
N PRO A 83 -3.89 -9.03 -6.15
CA PRO A 83 -4.12 -7.83 -5.36
C PRO A 83 -3.20 -6.69 -5.80
N THR A 84 -3.74 -5.48 -5.84
CA THR A 84 -3.03 -4.27 -6.23
C THR A 84 -2.82 -3.40 -5.01
N LYS A 85 -1.56 -3.17 -4.62
CA LYS A 85 -1.19 -2.12 -3.69
C LYS A 85 -1.14 -0.80 -4.45
N VAL A 86 -1.92 0.17 -3.99
CA VAL A 86 -1.92 1.54 -4.50
C VAL A 86 -1.50 2.46 -3.38
N GLU A 87 -0.48 3.27 -3.62
CA GLU A 87 -0.04 4.32 -2.71
C GLU A 87 -0.66 5.65 -3.14
N LEU A 88 -1.44 6.25 -2.24
CA LEU A 88 -2.09 7.53 -2.47
C LEU A 88 -1.20 8.68 -2.00
N SER A 89 -1.45 9.88 -2.52
CA SER A 89 -0.69 11.05 -2.07
C SER A 89 -1.01 11.45 -0.63
N THR A 90 -2.24 11.22 -0.18
CA THR A 90 -2.71 11.64 1.15
C THR A 90 -3.51 10.56 1.89
N VAL A 91 -3.49 10.63 3.23
CA VAL A 91 -4.32 9.77 4.08
C VAL A 91 -5.81 10.10 3.92
N SER A 92 -6.14 11.35 3.59
CA SER A 92 -7.51 11.79 3.34
C SER A 92 -8.11 11.11 2.12
N GLN A 93 -7.35 10.97 1.02
CA GLN A 93 -7.80 10.21 -0.16
C GLN A 93 -8.06 8.74 0.17
N LYS A 94 -7.19 8.10 0.96
CA LYS A 94 -7.43 6.74 1.46
C LYS A 94 -8.72 6.64 2.25
N ARG A 95 -8.93 7.56 3.20
CA ARG A 95 -10.15 7.58 4.01
C ARG A 95 -11.39 7.76 3.14
N ALA A 96 -11.37 8.69 2.19
CA ALA A 96 -12.47 8.91 1.28
C ALA A 96 -12.79 7.65 0.46
N MET A 97 -11.78 6.96 -0.08
CA MET A 97 -11.97 5.71 -0.82
C MET A 97 -12.56 4.61 0.06
N LEU A 98 -12.08 4.43 1.29
CA LEU A 98 -12.57 3.39 2.20
C LEU A 98 -13.97 3.67 2.76
N GLN A 99 -14.37 4.94 2.87
CA GLN A 99 -15.70 5.33 3.37
C GLN A 99 -16.79 5.20 2.30
N ASN A 100 -16.43 5.23 1.02
CA ASN A 100 -17.38 5.18 -0.09
C ASN A 100 -17.32 3.85 -0.87
N TYR A 101 -16.53 2.87 -0.39
CA TYR A 101 -16.45 1.53 -0.95
C TYR A 101 -17.67 0.68 -0.56
#